data_AF-A0A1B7VH61-F1
#
_entry.id   AF-A0A1B7VH61-F1
#
_cell.length_a   1.000
_cell.length_b   1.000
_cell.length_c   1.000
_cell.angle_alpha   90.00
_cell.angle_beta   90.00
_cell.angle_gamma   90.00
#
_symmetry.space_group_name_H-M   'P 1'
#
loop_
_entity.id
_entity.type
_entity.pdbx_description
1 polymer ?
#
loop_
_entity_poly.entity_id
_entity_poly.type
_entity_poly.pdbx_seq_one_letter_code
_entity_poly.pdbx_strand_id
1 'polypeptide(L)'
;MTAIILSLTLLSLVIWLFLLLFWGQFWRVNHQLEANKDQYVDINTLPTVCVVIPARNEADVIPFSLRSLLLQDYTGNFTIFLVDDQSSDGTANFAQGVAYALDKTQQLHIVPSDPLPRGWTGKLWAMEQGIQTASELKPDYYLLTDADIEHDPSNLHRLVTKAESQNLDLVSIMVRLRCQSFWEQLLIPAFVFYFQKLYPFSWVNNPKKAIAAAAGGCILIRREALNRIGGLQIIRQALIDDCSLAKAVKSTNGKIWLGLSTLTHSLRPYNSLKTIWDMVARTAYTQLNYSPLLLLGSLLGMTLVYLIPPLAIILGLVFGNWTIILAASITYLLMTFAYFPIIRFYKCSPTFAFRLPIIAFLYTSMTIDSALRHWQGKGGLWKGRTYVK
;
A
#
# COMPACT_ATOMS: atom_id res chain seq x y z
N MET A 1 -26.77 -20.45 26.19
CA MET A 1 -26.10 -20.49 24.86
C MET A 1 -26.66 -19.46 23.89
N THR A 2 -27.98 -19.44 23.63
CA THR A 2 -28.65 -18.45 22.76
C THR A 2 -28.40 -16.99 23.15
N ALA A 3 -28.43 -16.66 24.45
CA ALA A 3 -28.13 -15.32 24.95
C ALA A 3 -26.71 -14.85 24.58
N ILE A 4 -25.70 -15.72 24.71
CA ILE A 4 -24.31 -15.40 24.37
C ILE A 4 -24.17 -15.13 22.87
N ILE A 5 -24.77 -15.99 22.03
CA ILE A 5 -24.75 -15.83 20.56
C ILE A 5 -25.41 -14.50 20.18
N LEU A 6 -26.56 -14.17 20.77
CA LEU A 6 -27.24 -12.90 20.54
C LEU A 6 -26.36 -11.71 20.95
N SER A 7 -25.75 -11.73 22.13
CA SER A 7 -24.87 -10.65 22.59
C SER A 7 -23.67 -10.42 21.67
N LEU A 8 -23.00 -11.49 21.22
CA LEU A 8 -21.88 -11.38 20.28
C LEU A 8 -22.33 -10.86 18.91
N THR A 9 -23.51 -11.29 18.44
CA THR A 9 -24.09 -10.84 17.17
C THR A 9 -24.44 -9.35 17.22
N LEU A 10 -25.10 -8.90 18.30
CA LEU A 10 -25.44 -7.50 18.50
C LEU A 10 -24.20 -6.63 18.65
N LEU A 11 -23.17 -7.12 19.35
CA LEU A 11 -21.89 -6.42 19.44
C LEU A 11 -21.25 -6.26 18.06
N SER A 12 -21.22 -7.32 17.25
CA SER A 12 -20.73 -7.24 15.86
C SER A 12 -21.55 -6.25 15.02
N LEU A 13 -22.88 -6.23 15.17
CA LEU A 13 -23.76 -5.28 14.48
C LEU A 13 -23.41 -3.84 14.85
N VAL A 14 -23.29 -3.55 16.15
CA VAL A 14 -22.91 -2.23 16.66
C VAL A 14 -21.54 -1.80 16.11
N ILE A 15 -20.57 -2.71 16.08
CA ILE A 15 -19.24 -2.43 15.49
C ILE A 15 -19.37 -2.06 14.01
N TRP A 16 -20.15 -2.79 13.21
CA TRP A 16 -20.33 -2.47 11.79
C TRP A 16 -21.04 -1.14 11.55
N LEU A 17 -22.07 -0.83 12.35
CA LEU A 17 -22.72 0.48 12.31
C LEU A 17 -21.71 1.59 12.63
N PHE A 18 -20.90 1.41 13.68
CA PHE A 18 -19.87 2.36 14.04
C PHE A 18 -18.82 2.53 12.93
N LEU A 19 -18.35 1.43 12.34
CA LEU A 19 -17.39 1.42 11.25
C LEU A 19 -17.92 2.17 10.01
N LEU A 20 -19.18 1.96 9.64
CA LEU A 20 -19.77 2.60 8.47
C LEU A 20 -20.03 4.10 8.67
N LEU A 21 -20.45 4.50 9.87
CA LEU A 21 -20.90 5.87 10.17
C LEU A 21 -19.79 6.78 10.69
N PHE A 22 -18.86 6.26 11.49
CA PHE A 22 -17.92 7.08 12.26
C PHE A 22 -16.44 6.79 11.98
N TRP A 23 -16.11 5.72 11.24
CA TRP A 23 -14.73 5.32 10.98
C TRP A 23 -14.16 5.89 9.67
N GLY A 24 -14.21 7.22 9.56
CA GLY A 24 -13.55 7.96 8.47
C GLY A 24 -14.01 7.59 7.05
N GLN A 25 -15.21 7.01 6.92
CA GLN A 25 -15.75 6.52 5.65
C GLN A 25 -14.76 5.58 4.91
N PHE A 26 -14.00 4.78 5.67
CA PHE A 26 -12.91 3.96 5.14
C PHE A 26 -13.32 3.04 3.98
N TRP A 27 -14.59 2.66 3.90
CA TRP A 27 -15.16 1.75 2.91
C TRP A 27 -15.38 2.41 1.54
N ARG A 28 -15.27 3.74 1.44
CA ARG A 28 -15.44 4.49 0.18
C ARG A 28 -14.14 4.55 -0.62
N VAL A 29 -14.27 4.59 -1.94
CA VAL A 29 -13.16 4.73 -2.91
C VAL A 29 -13.14 6.14 -3.54
N ASN A 30 -13.48 7.16 -2.76
CA ASN A 30 -13.67 8.55 -3.21
C ASN A 30 -12.37 9.37 -3.28
N HIS A 31 -11.29 8.93 -2.64
CA HIS A 31 -9.98 9.57 -2.72
C HIS A 31 -9.19 8.96 -3.89
N GLN A 32 -9.44 9.44 -5.11
CA GLN A 32 -8.71 9.03 -6.32
C GLN A 32 -7.89 10.19 -6.86
N LEU A 33 -6.70 9.90 -7.38
CA LEU A 33 -5.84 10.93 -7.99
C LEU A 33 -6.49 11.50 -9.27
N GLU A 34 -7.23 10.68 -9.99
CA GLU A 34 -7.85 11.01 -11.28
C GLU A 34 -9.20 11.74 -11.19
N ALA A 35 -9.75 11.91 -9.98
CA ALA A 35 -11.10 12.45 -9.79
C ALA A 35 -11.24 13.92 -10.26
N ASN A 36 -10.14 14.69 -10.30
CA ASN A 36 -10.12 16.07 -10.76
C ASN A 36 -9.42 16.14 -12.13
N LYS A 37 -10.16 15.85 -13.21
CA LYS A 37 -9.65 15.96 -14.59
C LYS A 37 -9.46 17.41 -15.06
N ASP A 38 -10.08 18.37 -14.38
CA ASP A 38 -10.23 19.76 -14.86
C ASP A 38 -9.41 20.78 -14.07
N GLN A 39 -8.60 20.35 -13.10
CA GLN A 39 -7.65 21.23 -12.40
C GLN A 39 -6.26 21.06 -12.98
N TYR A 40 -6.08 21.47 -14.23
CA TYR A 40 -4.74 21.86 -14.69
C TYR A 40 -4.43 23.17 -13.99
N VAL A 41 -3.65 23.09 -12.92
CA VAL A 41 -3.03 24.31 -12.39
C VAL A 41 -2.07 24.78 -13.47
N ASP A 42 -2.23 26.02 -13.91
CA ASP A 42 -1.26 26.69 -14.76
C ASP A 42 -0.02 26.97 -13.89
N ILE A 43 0.80 25.95 -13.72
CA ILE A 43 2.04 26.05 -12.98
C ILE A 43 3.02 26.73 -13.93
N ASN A 44 3.18 28.05 -13.79
CA ASN A 44 4.07 28.89 -14.61
C ASN A 44 5.49 28.29 -14.78
N THR A 45 5.94 27.52 -13.79
CA THR A 45 7.22 26.79 -13.80
C THR A 45 7.05 25.43 -13.12
N LEU A 46 7.03 24.36 -13.90
CA LEU A 46 6.88 23.01 -13.36
C LEU A 46 8.10 22.60 -12.52
N PRO A 47 7.88 22.04 -11.31
CA PRO A 47 8.95 21.57 -10.44
C PRO A 47 9.89 20.55 -11.10
N THR A 48 11.15 20.58 -10.73
CA THR A 48 12.12 19.56 -11.11
C THR A 48 11.90 18.29 -10.28
N VAL A 49 11.94 17.11 -10.92
CA VAL A 49 11.68 15.84 -10.23
C VAL A 49 12.82 14.84 -10.45
N CYS A 50 13.32 14.23 -9.38
CA CYS A 50 14.17 13.05 -9.48
C CYS A 50 13.38 11.79 -9.13
N VAL A 51 13.28 10.86 -10.06
CA VAL A 51 12.64 9.56 -9.83
C VAL A 51 13.70 8.59 -9.29
N VAL A 52 13.40 7.89 -8.20
CA VAL A 52 14.30 6.90 -7.61
C VAL A 52 13.61 5.54 -7.60
N ILE A 53 14.25 4.56 -8.25
CA ILE A 53 13.72 3.21 -8.44
C ILE A 53 14.68 2.20 -7.80
N PRO A 54 14.41 1.67 -6.60
CA PRO A 54 15.18 0.57 -6.05
C PRO A 54 14.84 -0.73 -6.81
N ALA A 55 15.84 -1.36 -7.43
CA ALA A 55 15.67 -2.57 -8.22
C ALA A 55 16.58 -3.69 -7.70
N ARG A 56 16.05 -4.91 -7.59
CA ARG A 56 16.82 -6.12 -7.28
C ARG A 56 16.11 -7.32 -7.88
N ASN A 57 16.72 -7.92 -8.89
CA ASN A 57 16.13 -9.03 -9.65
C ASN A 57 14.71 -8.70 -10.15
N GLU A 58 14.62 -7.68 -11.00
CA GLU A 58 13.37 -7.15 -11.57
C GLU A 58 13.40 -7.15 -13.10
N ALA A 59 14.23 -8.01 -13.73
CA ALA A 59 14.38 -8.07 -15.19
C ALA A 59 13.05 -8.29 -15.93
N ASP A 60 12.12 -9.02 -15.32
CA ASP A 60 10.81 -9.32 -15.92
C ASP A 60 9.85 -8.12 -15.99
N VAL A 61 9.99 -7.15 -15.07
CA VAL A 61 9.06 -6.02 -14.94
C VAL A 61 9.66 -4.69 -15.35
N ILE A 62 11.00 -4.53 -15.19
CA ILE A 62 11.68 -3.26 -15.44
C ILE A 62 11.50 -2.72 -16.86
N PRO A 63 11.42 -3.54 -17.94
CA PRO A 63 11.23 -3.00 -19.28
C PRO A 63 9.91 -2.26 -19.46
N PHE A 64 8.87 -2.68 -18.74
CA PHE A 64 7.54 -2.11 -18.82
C PHE A 64 7.43 -0.87 -17.92
N SER A 65 7.79 -1.00 -16.65
CA SER A 65 7.73 0.10 -15.68
C SER A 65 8.63 1.27 -16.08
N LEU A 66 9.89 1.01 -16.46
CA LEU A 66 10.81 2.06 -16.86
C LEU A 66 10.37 2.74 -18.16
N ARG A 67 9.89 1.97 -19.15
CA ARG A 67 9.32 2.54 -20.38
C ARG A 67 8.17 3.50 -20.05
N SER A 68 7.29 3.12 -19.12
CA SER A 68 6.16 3.96 -18.70
C SER A 68 6.60 5.28 -18.03
N LEU A 69 7.72 5.26 -17.29
CA LEU A 69 8.31 6.45 -16.68
C LEU A 69 9.04 7.33 -17.71
N LEU A 70 9.77 6.73 -18.65
CA LEU A 70 10.45 7.48 -19.71
C LEU A 70 9.45 8.13 -20.68
N LEU A 71 8.22 7.61 -20.78
CA LEU A 71 7.15 8.14 -21.63
C LEU A 71 6.13 9.01 -20.88
N GLN A 72 6.48 9.57 -19.72
CA GLN A 72 5.60 10.50 -19.02
C GLN A 72 5.37 11.80 -19.82
N ASP A 73 4.13 12.27 -19.82
CA ASP A 73 3.69 13.56 -20.39
C ASP A 73 3.97 14.72 -19.43
N TYR A 74 5.17 14.74 -18.85
CA TYR A 74 5.61 15.79 -17.93
C TYR A 74 6.49 16.78 -18.66
N THR A 75 6.02 18.03 -18.81
CA THR A 75 6.75 19.08 -19.53
C THR A 75 7.82 19.79 -18.68
N GLY A 76 7.88 19.48 -17.38
CA GLY A 76 8.98 19.90 -16.51
C GLY A 76 10.19 18.95 -16.62
N ASN A 77 11.31 19.34 -16.03
CA ASN A 77 12.51 18.51 -16.05
C ASN A 77 12.39 17.36 -15.04
N PHE A 78 12.65 16.14 -15.49
CA PHE A 78 12.80 15.01 -14.58
C PHE A 78 13.90 14.05 -15.02
N THR A 79 14.57 13.46 -14.03
CA THR A 79 15.68 12.51 -14.23
C THR A 79 15.40 11.24 -13.44
N ILE A 80 15.75 10.08 -13.99
CA ILE A 80 15.49 8.77 -13.36
C ILE A 80 16.80 8.19 -12.84
N PHE A 81 16.80 7.81 -11.57
CA PHE A 81 17.88 7.10 -10.89
C PHE A 81 17.39 5.70 -10.54
N LEU A 82 17.81 4.72 -11.33
CA LEU A 82 17.57 3.31 -11.05
C LEU A 82 18.72 2.76 -10.23
N VAL A 83 18.44 2.31 -9.01
CA VAL A 83 19.46 1.77 -8.12
C VAL A 83 19.45 0.25 -8.22
N ASP A 84 20.48 -0.33 -8.82
CA ASP A 84 20.62 -1.78 -8.94
C ASP A 84 21.26 -2.37 -7.67
N ASP A 85 20.43 -2.97 -6.81
CA ASP A 85 20.85 -3.64 -5.58
C ASP A 85 21.38 -5.05 -5.84
N GLN A 86 22.46 -5.13 -6.60
CA GLN A 86 23.23 -6.36 -6.86
C GLN A 86 22.35 -7.43 -7.52
N SER A 87 21.70 -7.07 -8.64
CA SER A 87 20.88 -8.00 -9.39
C SER A 87 21.73 -9.05 -10.11
N SER A 88 21.19 -10.26 -10.27
CA SER A 88 21.85 -11.37 -10.98
C SER A 88 21.14 -11.77 -12.28
N ASP A 89 20.00 -11.15 -12.59
CA ASP A 89 19.12 -11.48 -13.72
C ASP A 89 19.27 -10.51 -14.91
N GLY A 90 20.22 -9.59 -14.86
CA GLY A 90 20.43 -8.59 -15.90
C GLY A 90 19.51 -7.36 -15.82
N THR A 91 18.83 -7.12 -14.68
CA THR A 91 17.95 -5.95 -14.46
C THR A 91 18.53 -4.63 -15.02
N ALA A 92 19.79 -4.29 -14.68
CA ALA A 92 20.45 -3.08 -15.16
C ALA A 92 20.61 -3.06 -16.71
N ASN A 93 20.94 -4.19 -17.32
CA ASN A 93 21.10 -4.29 -18.78
C ASN A 93 19.77 -4.06 -19.50
N PHE A 94 18.68 -4.62 -18.98
CA PHE A 94 17.34 -4.40 -19.51
C PHE A 94 16.92 -2.93 -19.38
N ALA A 95 17.20 -2.30 -18.24
CA ALA A 95 16.93 -0.88 -18.03
C ALA A 95 17.68 0.01 -19.05
N GLN A 96 18.97 -0.26 -19.26
CA GLN A 96 19.78 0.46 -20.24
C GLN A 96 19.26 0.26 -21.67
N GLY A 97 18.86 -0.96 -22.02
CA GLY A 97 18.28 -1.28 -23.32
C GLY A 97 16.99 -0.52 -23.61
N VAL A 98 16.13 -0.34 -22.60
CA VAL A 98 14.88 0.43 -22.72
C VAL A 98 15.18 1.91 -22.97
N ALA A 99 16.10 2.51 -22.21
CA ALA A 99 16.48 3.90 -22.40
C ALA A 99 17.14 4.14 -23.77
N TYR A 100 17.97 3.20 -24.23
CA TYR A 100 18.56 3.22 -25.58
C TYR A 100 17.49 3.16 -26.67
N ALA A 101 16.54 2.23 -26.57
CA ALA A 101 15.48 2.05 -27.56
C ALA A 101 14.52 3.25 -27.67
N LEU A 102 14.44 4.09 -26.63
CA LEU A 102 13.61 5.31 -26.60
C LEU A 102 14.41 6.59 -26.83
N ASP A 103 15.71 6.50 -27.12
CA ASP A 103 16.64 7.64 -27.22
C ASP A 103 16.61 8.55 -25.97
N LYS A 104 16.52 7.93 -24.80
CA LYS A 104 16.42 8.61 -23.49
C LYS A 104 17.55 8.24 -22.54
N THR A 105 18.70 7.84 -23.07
CA THR A 105 19.87 7.41 -22.27
C THR A 105 20.36 8.47 -21.31
N GLN A 106 20.27 9.76 -21.67
CA GLN A 106 20.63 10.88 -20.81
C GLN A 106 19.65 11.13 -19.66
N GLN A 107 18.43 10.57 -19.74
CA GLN A 107 17.41 10.73 -18.71
C GLN A 107 17.47 9.63 -17.64
N LEU A 108 18.21 8.55 -17.89
CA LEU A 108 18.38 7.41 -16.99
C LEU A 108 19.81 7.34 -16.45
N HIS A 109 19.94 7.33 -15.13
CA HIS A 109 21.17 7.02 -14.42
C HIS A 109 20.98 5.69 -13.69
N ILE A 110 21.84 4.72 -13.99
CA ILE A 110 21.89 3.46 -13.26
C ILE A 110 22.96 3.59 -12.18
N VAL A 111 22.56 3.45 -10.92
CA VAL A 111 23.41 3.56 -9.73
C VAL A 111 23.63 2.16 -9.17
N PRO A 112 24.88 1.65 -9.12
CA PRO A 112 25.15 0.40 -8.43
C PRO A 112 25.02 0.58 -6.92
N SER A 113 24.38 -0.37 -6.25
CA SER A 113 24.21 -0.33 -4.79
C SER A 113 25.43 -0.89 -4.05
N ASP A 114 25.92 -0.11 -3.09
CA ASP A 114 26.92 -0.51 -2.11
C ASP A 114 26.44 -1.65 -1.21
N PRO A 115 27.36 -2.41 -0.58
CA PRO A 115 27.00 -3.44 0.40
C PRO A 115 26.08 -2.89 1.50
N LEU A 116 25.05 -3.68 1.85
CA LEU A 116 24.03 -3.29 2.83
C LEU A 116 24.68 -3.01 4.21
N PRO A 117 24.68 -1.76 4.69
CA PRO A 117 25.21 -1.45 6.02
C PRO A 117 24.30 -1.99 7.13
N ARG A 118 24.89 -2.21 8.31
CA ARG A 118 24.15 -2.70 9.48
C ARG A 118 23.03 -1.72 9.86
N GLY A 119 21.84 -2.27 10.15
CA GLY A 119 20.69 -1.49 10.57
C GLY A 119 19.91 -0.85 9.43
N TRP A 120 20.25 -1.13 8.16
CA TRP A 120 19.43 -0.76 7.03
C TRP A 120 18.63 -1.94 6.49
N THR A 121 17.44 -1.66 5.96
CA THR A 121 16.74 -2.61 5.10
C THR A 121 17.18 -2.43 3.65
N GLY A 122 17.11 -3.50 2.84
CA GLY A 122 17.65 -3.51 1.48
C GLY A 122 17.02 -2.44 0.58
N LYS A 123 15.68 -2.36 0.58
CA LYS A 123 14.94 -1.35 -0.20
C LYS A 123 15.31 0.07 0.21
N LEU A 124 15.35 0.36 1.51
CA LEU A 124 15.66 1.71 2.00
C LEU A 124 17.11 2.11 1.70
N TRP A 125 18.05 1.17 1.78
CA TRP A 125 19.44 1.44 1.43
C TRP A 125 19.62 1.76 -0.05
N ALA A 126 18.95 1.01 -0.93
CA ALA A 126 18.94 1.32 -2.36
C ALA A 126 18.32 2.71 -2.62
N MET A 127 17.17 3.02 -1.99
CA MET A 127 16.55 4.33 -2.12
C MET A 127 17.43 5.47 -1.61
N GLU A 128 18.10 5.29 -0.47
CA GLU A 128 18.99 6.30 0.11
C GLU A 128 20.14 6.65 -0.84
N GLN A 129 20.78 5.64 -1.44
CA GLN A 129 21.85 5.88 -2.43
C GLN A 129 21.33 6.62 -3.66
N GLY A 130 20.15 6.24 -4.17
CA GLY A 130 19.52 6.93 -5.28
C GLY A 130 19.20 8.40 -4.95
N ILE A 131 18.71 8.68 -3.74
CA ILE A 131 18.45 10.04 -3.26
C ILE A 131 19.76 10.83 -3.12
N GLN A 132 20.82 10.22 -2.59
CA GLN A 132 22.13 10.87 -2.44
C GLN A 132 22.69 11.29 -3.80
N THR A 133 22.70 10.40 -4.80
CA THR A 133 23.13 10.74 -6.16
C THR A 133 22.22 11.80 -6.79
N ALA A 134 20.90 11.65 -6.66
CA ALA A 134 19.93 12.60 -7.22
C ALA A 134 20.01 13.99 -6.57
N SER A 135 20.49 14.09 -5.33
CA SER A 135 20.55 15.36 -4.59
C SER A 135 21.47 16.41 -5.23
N GLU A 136 22.43 15.97 -6.05
CA GLU A 136 23.32 16.84 -6.83
C GLU A 136 22.53 17.75 -7.79
N LEU A 137 21.41 17.25 -8.32
CA LEU A 137 20.52 17.99 -9.21
C LEU A 137 19.59 18.98 -8.47
N LYS A 138 19.60 18.96 -7.12
CA LYS A 138 18.75 19.80 -6.25
C LYS A 138 17.27 19.82 -6.69
N PRO A 139 16.64 18.64 -6.86
CA PRO A 139 15.27 18.59 -7.35
C PRO A 139 14.29 19.22 -6.34
N ASP A 140 13.15 19.71 -6.84
CA ASP A 140 12.06 20.15 -5.97
C ASP A 140 11.35 18.95 -5.32
N TYR A 141 11.26 17.83 -6.05
CA TYR A 141 10.63 16.60 -5.59
C TYR A 141 11.44 15.35 -5.88
N TYR A 142 11.29 14.35 -5.01
CA TYR A 142 11.65 12.97 -5.29
C TYR A 142 10.39 12.14 -5.55
N LEU A 143 10.36 11.38 -6.64
CA LEU A 143 9.39 10.32 -6.86
C LEU A 143 10.02 8.98 -6.49
N LEU A 144 9.65 8.43 -5.34
CA LEU A 144 10.06 7.10 -4.90
C LEU A 144 9.06 6.09 -5.45
N THR A 145 9.50 5.15 -6.27
CA THR A 145 8.60 4.18 -6.90
C THR A 145 9.21 2.79 -7.04
N ASP A 146 8.40 1.75 -6.82
CA ASP A 146 8.85 0.37 -6.93
C ASP A 146 9.08 -0.03 -8.41
N ALA A 147 10.04 -0.91 -8.65
CA ALA A 147 10.41 -1.36 -9.99
C ALA A 147 9.30 -2.08 -10.77
N ASP A 148 8.23 -2.53 -10.11
CA ASP A 148 7.09 -3.21 -10.73
C ASP A 148 5.88 -2.31 -11.01
N ILE A 149 6.03 -0.99 -10.92
CA ILE A 149 4.92 -0.04 -11.10
C ILE A 149 4.91 0.47 -12.54
N GLU A 150 3.82 0.18 -13.25
CA GLU A 150 3.53 0.79 -14.54
C GLU A 150 2.73 2.07 -14.34
N HIS A 151 3.29 3.19 -14.79
CA HIS A 151 2.75 4.53 -14.63
C HIS A 151 1.91 4.93 -15.84
N ASP A 152 0.74 5.47 -15.59
CA ASP A 152 0.00 6.19 -16.62
C ASP A 152 0.84 7.36 -17.17
N PRO A 153 0.80 7.71 -18.47
CA PRO A 153 1.58 8.81 -19.03
C PRO A 153 1.40 10.15 -18.28
N SER A 154 0.23 10.38 -17.69
CA SER A 154 -0.07 11.60 -16.93
C SER A 154 0.26 11.51 -15.43
N ASN A 155 0.79 10.39 -14.94
CA ASN A 155 0.94 10.11 -13.51
C ASN A 155 1.83 11.13 -12.79
N LEU A 156 3.03 11.40 -13.32
CA LEU A 156 3.97 12.36 -12.73
C LEU A 156 3.36 13.76 -12.69
N HIS A 157 2.78 14.21 -13.80
CA HIS A 157 2.08 15.48 -13.89
C HIS A 157 0.97 15.58 -12.82
N ARG A 158 0.12 14.55 -12.68
CA ARG A 158 -0.96 14.54 -11.68
C ARG A 158 -0.44 14.58 -10.24
N LEU A 159 0.62 13.85 -9.93
CA LEU A 159 1.22 13.85 -8.59
C LEU A 159 1.76 15.23 -8.23
N VAL A 160 2.48 15.87 -9.15
CA VAL A 160 3.02 17.22 -8.96
C VAL A 160 1.89 18.24 -8.85
N THR A 161 0.92 18.22 -9.76
CA THR A 161 -0.24 19.13 -9.70
C THR A 161 -1.02 18.96 -8.40
N LYS A 162 -1.17 17.73 -7.90
CA LYS A 162 -1.79 17.45 -6.60
C LYS A 162 -0.98 18.06 -5.45
N ALA A 163 0.34 17.90 -5.48
CA ALA A 163 1.23 18.42 -4.45
C ALA A 163 1.23 19.94 -4.41
N GLU A 164 1.35 20.59 -5.57
CA GLU A 164 1.39 22.05 -5.69
C GLU A 164 0.03 22.69 -5.39
N SER A 165 -1.07 22.20 -5.98
CA SER A 165 -2.41 22.76 -5.79
C SER A 165 -2.90 22.74 -4.34
N GLN A 166 -2.44 21.77 -3.54
CA GLN A 166 -2.85 21.58 -2.15
C GLN A 166 -1.73 21.89 -1.15
N ASN A 167 -0.58 22.36 -1.63
CA ASN A 167 0.63 22.60 -0.86
C ASN A 167 0.95 21.42 0.08
N LEU A 168 1.10 20.24 -0.51
CA LEU A 168 1.41 18.99 0.18
C LEU A 168 2.92 18.75 0.16
N ASP A 169 3.41 18.17 1.25
CA ASP A 169 4.78 17.71 1.39
C ASP A 169 4.98 16.30 0.83
N LEU A 170 3.92 15.49 0.83
CA LEU A 170 3.93 14.12 0.34
C LEU A 170 2.61 13.77 -0.33
N VAL A 171 2.68 13.22 -1.54
CA VAL A 171 1.54 12.66 -2.28
C VAL A 171 1.87 11.20 -2.58
N SER A 172 1.02 10.29 -2.12
CA SER A 172 1.18 8.86 -2.36
C SER A 172 -0.07 8.25 -2.95
N ILE A 173 0.10 7.26 -3.81
CA ILE A 173 -1.01 6.50 -4.37
C ILE A 173 -0.85 5.02 -4.06
N MET A 174 -1.92 4.43 -3.52
CA MET A 174 -2.12 3.00 -3.56
C MET A 174 -2.52 2.67 -5.01
N VAL A 175 -1.51 2.28 -5.79
CA VAL A 175 -1.69 1.86 -7.18
C VAL A 175 -2.67 0.69 -7.27
N ARG A 176 -3.29 0.50 -8.42
CA ARG A 176 -4.12 -0.68 -8.64
C ARG A 176 -3.24 -1.92 -8.68
N LEU A 177 -3.31 -2.76 -7.65
CA LEU A 177 -2.57 -4.02 -7.62
C LEU A 177 -3.10 -4.98 -8.69
N ARG A 178 -2.23 -5.86 -9.20
CA ARG A 178 -2.63 -6.87 -10.17
C ARG A 178 -3.75 -7.75 -9.61
N CYS A 179 -4.82 -7.91 -10.38
CA CYS A 179 -6.04 -8.59 -9.95
C CYS A 179 -6.63 -9.44 -11.08
N GLN A 180 -5.86 -10.43 -11.56
CA GLN A 180 -6.20 -11.22 -12.74
C GLN A 180 -6.62 -12.65 -12.40
N SER A 181 -5.87 -13.31 -11.52
CA SER A 181 -6.13 -14.68 -11.08
C SER A 181 -7.23 -14.77 -10.01
N PHE A 182 -7.78 -15.97 -9.79
CA PHE A 182 -8.79 -16.20 -8.75
C PHE A 182 -8.32 -15.76 -7.36
N TRP A 183 -7.09 -16.11 -6.98
CA TRP A 183 -6.54 -15.76 -5.66
C TRP A 183 -6.31 -14.25 -5.52
N GLU A 184 -5.89 -13.59 -6.59
CA GLU A 184 -5.78 -12.14 -6.59
C GLU A 184 -7.16 -11.49 -6.44
N GLN A 185 -8.16 -11.91 -7.23
CA GLN A 185 -9.54 -11.40 -7.12
C GLN A 185 -10.16 -11.65 -5.74
N LEU A 186 -9.78 -12.74 -5.07
CA LEU A 186 -10.27 -13.07 -3.75
C LEU A 186 -9.60 -12.20 -2.65
N LEU A 187 -8.29 -11.98 -2.71
CA LEU A 187 -7.53 -11.45 -1.58
C LEU A 187 -7.02 -10.02 -1.77
N ILE A 188 -6.65 -9.60 -2.98
CA ILE A 188 -6.05 -8.28 -3.22
C ILE A 188 -7.03 -7.12 -2.94
N PRO A 189 -8.31 -7.16 -3.36
CA PRO A 189 -9.24 -6.11 -2.97
C PRO A 189 -9.43 -6.02 -1.45
N ALA A 190 -9.41 -7.16 -0.75
CA ALA A 190 -9.50 -7.21 0.71
C ALA A 190 -8.26 -6.64 1.38
N PHE A 191 -7.07 -6.86 0.82
CA PHE A 191 -5.84 -6.22 1.30
C PHE A 191 -5.99 -4.69 1.36
N VAL A 192 -6.44 -4.08 0.26
CA VAL A 192 -6.65 -2.63 0.19
C VAL A 192 -7.79 -2.18 1.10
N PHE A 193 -8.88 -2.96 1.19
CA PHE A 193 -9.98 -2.69 2.11
C PHE A 193 -9.53 -2.67 3.58
N TYR A 194 -8.75 -3.66 4.02
CA TYR A 194 -8.20 -3.70 5.38
C TYR A 194 -7.20 -2.58 5.61
N PHE A 195 -6.37 -2.26 4.62
CA PHE A 195 -5.47 -1.12 4.70
C PHE A 195 -6.24 0.20 4.88
N GLN A 196 -7.30 0.43 4.11
CA GLN A 196 -8.19 1.59 4.30
C GLN A 196 -8.88 1.56 5.68
N LYS A 197 -9.26 0.38 6.19
CA LYS A 197 -9.85 0.25 7.54
C LYS A 197 -8.86 0.63 8.63
N LEU A 198 -7.59 0.22 8.52
CA LEU A 198 -6.53 0.59 9.45
C LEU A 198 -6.15 2.06 9.32
N TYR A 199 -6.13 2.57 8.08
CA TYR A 199 -5.73 3.91 7.72
C TYR A 199 -6.81 4.58 6.85
N PRO A 200 -7.93 5.06 7.44
CA PRO A 200 -8.96 5.74 6.65
C PRO A 200 -8.37 6.95 5.94
N PHE A 201 -8.42 6.97 4.60
CA PHE A 201 -7.73 8.00 3.81
C PHE A 201 -8.23 9.41 4.13
N SER A 202 -9.49 9.58 4.52
CA SER A 202 -10.03 10.86 4.98
C SER A 202 -9.34 11.40 6.24
N TRP A 203 -8.90 10.51 7.14
CA TRP A 203 -8.14 10.89 8.33
C TRP A 203 -6.66 11.07 8.02
N VAL A 204 -6.09 10.22 7.17
CA VAL A 204 -4.70 10.36 6.70
C VAL A 204 -4.52 11.72 6.02
N ASN A 205 -5.46 12.12 5.17
CA ASN A 205 -5.44 13.38 4.43
C ASN A 205 -5.83 14.61 5.27
N ASN A 206 -6.17 14.41 6.55
CA ASN A 206 -6.49 15.51 7.46
C ASN A 206 -5.24 15.89 8.28
N PRO A 207 -4.70 17.12 8.13
CA PRO A 207 -3.51 17.55 8.87
C PRO A 207 -3.73 17.65 10.38
N LYS A 208 -4.98 17.74 10.85
CA LYS A 208 -5.32 17.78 12.29
C LYS A 208 -5.36 16.40 12.95
N LYS A 209 -5.23 15.32 12.18
CA LYS A 209 -5.26 13.93 12.68
C LYS A 209 -3.84 13.35 12.65
N ALA A 210 -3.44 12.72 13.75
CA ALA A 210 -2.12 12.11 13.90
C ALA A 210 -1.90 10.86 13.02
N ILE A 211 -2.98 10.22 12.55
CA ILE A 211 -2.86 9.03 11.70
C ILE A 211 -2.16 9.36 10.40
N ALA A 212 -1.16 8.56 10.04
CA ALA A 212 -0.34 8.75 8.86
C ALA A 212 -0.15 7.41 8.15
N ALA A 213 -0.27 7.43 6.82
CA ALA A 213 0.03 6.30 5.96
C ALA A 213 0.42 6.85 4.58
N ALA A 214 1.24 6.09 3.89
CA ALA A 214 1.49 6.21 2.46
C ALA A 214 1.44 4.81 1.85
N ALA A 215 1.46 4.72 0.53
CA ALA A 215 1.55 3.46 -0.19
C ALA A 215 2.88 3.42 -0.96
N GLY A 216 3.73 2.44 -0.64
CA GLY A 216 5.14 2.41 -1.02
C GLY A 216 5.45 2.26 -2.51
N GLY A 217 4.46 1.88 -3.32
CA GLY A 217 4.67 1.72 -4.76
C GLY A 217 4.90 3.05 -5.48
N CYS A 218 4.34 4.16 -5.00
CA CYS A 218 4.45 5.44 -5.69
C CYS A 218 4.23 6.60 -4.70
N ILE A 219 5.33 7.25 -4.30
CA ILE A 219 5.37 8.34 -3.34
C ILE A 219 6.14 9.52 -3.94
N LEU A 220 5.47 10.64 -4.17
CA LEU A 220 6.10 11.93 -4.45
C LEU A 220 6.32 12.67 -3.12
N ILE A 221 7.56 13.04 -2.81
CA ILE A 221 7.91 13.78 -1.59
C ILE A 221 8.72 15.03 -1.94
N ARG A 222 8.34 16.15 -1.33
CA ARG A 222 9.03 17.44 -1.48
C ARG A 222 10.43 17.34 -0.86
N ARG A 223 11.47 17.82 -1.55
CA ARG A 223 12.86 17.73 -1.06
C ARG A 223 13.02 18.38 0.31
N GLU A 224 12.41 19.55 0.52
CA GLU A 224 12.47 20.25 1.81
C GLU A 224 11.81 19.45 2.93
N ALA A 225 10.74 18.70 2.64
CA ALA A 225 10.09 17.82 3.61
C ALA A 225 10.97 16.61 3.97
N LEU A 226 11.61 15.99 2.98
CA LEU A 226 12.55 14.90 3.21
C LEU A 226 13.77 15.36 4.03
N ASN A 227 14.31 16.54 3.74
CA ASN A 227 15.42 17.11 4.50
C ASN A 227 15.01 17.44 5.94
N ARG A 228 13.81 18.00 6.14
CA ARG A 228 13.26 18.35 7.46
C ARG A 228 13.10 17.15 8.39
N ILE A 229 12.80 15.96 7.85
CA ILE A 229 12.72 14.72 8.65
C ILE A 229 14.08 14.02 8.83
N GLY A 230 15.16 14.55 8.25
CA GLY A 230 16.50 13.97 8.31
C GLY A 230 16.78 12.86 7.28
N GLY A 231 16.08 12.85 6.15
CA GLY A 231 16.23 11.85 5.09
C GLY A 231 15.61 10.49 5.44
N LEU A 232 16.00 9.42 4.72
CA LEU A 232 15.51 8.06 5.02
C LEU A 232 16.18 7.44 6.24
N GLN A 233 17.24 8.07 6.76
CA GLN A 233 17.96 7.64 7.96
C GLN A 233 17.03 7.41 9.16
N ILE A 234 15.99 8.24 9.33
CA ILE A 234 15.01 8.12 10.42
C ILE A 234 14.18 6.82 10.35
N ILE A 235 14.04 6.24 9.16
CA ILE A 235 13.27 5.02 8.93
C ILE A 235 14.14 3.83 8.50
N ARG A 236 15.48 3.92 8.55
CA ARG A 236 16.42 2.91 8.02
C ARG A 236 16.15 1.44 8.40
N GLN A 237 15.57 1.20 9.59
CA GLN A 237 15.21 -0.15 10.09
C GLN A 237 13.76 -0.57 9.82
N ALA A 238 12.96 0.28 9.18
CA ALA A 238 11.55 0.01 8.94
C ALA A 238 11.36 -1.08 7.89
N LEU A 239 10.58 -2.10 8.23
CA LEU A 239 10.10 -3.12 7.29
C LEU A 239 8.89 -2.64 6.47
N ILE A 240 8.17 -1.63 6.99
CA ILE A 240 7.06 -0.94 6.33
C ILE A 240 7.51 0.52 6.19
N ASP A 241 8.25 0.77 5.11
CA ASP A 241 8.93 2.03 4.83
C ASP A 241 7.95 3.18 4.58
N ASP A 242 6.87 2.92 3.84
CA ASP A 242 5.89 3.91 3.39
C ASP A 242 5.13 4.60 4.53
N CYS A 243 4.51 3.83 5.42
CA CYS A 243 3.79 4.35 6.58
C CYS A 243 4.74 5.01 7.58
N SER A 244 5.97 4.51 7.68
CA SER A 244 7.01 5.11 8.52
C SER A 244 7.43 6.48 7.99
N LEU A 245 7.62 6.61 6.67
CA LEU A 245 7.92 7.87 5.99
C LEU A 245 6.79 8.88 6.18
N ALA A 246 5.54 8.47 5.94
CA ALA A 246 4.37 9.32 6.14
C ALA A 246 4.25 9.84 7.58
N LYS A 247 4.51 8.96 8.57
CA LYS A 247 4.52 9.31 9.99
C LYS A 247 5.62 10.31 10.32
N ALA A 248 6.84 10.12 9.77
CA ALA A 248 7.94 11.05 9.95
C ALA A 248 7.59 12.44 9.39
N VAL A 249 7.03 12.52 8.17
CA VAL A 249 6.59 13.80 7.58
C VAL A 249 5.54 14.49 8.45
N LYS A 250 4.48 13.79 8.88
CA LYS A 250 3.46 14.38 9.76
C LYS A 250 4.00 14.81 11.12
N SER A 251 5.02 14.14 11.66
CA SER A 251 5.61 14.50 12.96
C SER A 251 6.27 15.89 12.95
N THR A 252 6.59 16.41 11.77
CA THR A 252 7.14 17.77 11.56
C THR A 252 6.07 18.75 11.04
N ASN A 253 4.79 18.48 11.32
CA ASN A 253 3.61 19.20 10.82
C ASN A 253 3.46 19.19 9.29
N GLY A 254 4.09 18.22 8.60
CA GLY A 254 3.98 18.11 7.16
C GLY A 254 2.60 17.64 6.70
N LYS A 255 2.16 18.13 5.53
CA LYS A 255 0.87 17.76 4.94
C LYS A 255 1.04 16.62 3.97
N ILE A 256 0.28 15.55 4.17
CA ILE A 256 0.35 14.37 3.30
C ILE A 256 -1.00 14.11 2.64
N TRP A 257 -0.96 13.48 1.47
CA TRP A 257 -2.11 12.91 0.83
C TRP A 257 -1.86 11.47 0.40
N LEU A 258 -2.86 10.64 0.59
CA LEU A 258 -2.95 9.25 0.17
C LEU A 258 -4.28 9.04 -0.52
N GLY A 259 -4.23 8.40 -1.68
CA GLY A 259 -5.43 7.99 -2.41
C GLY A 259 -5.18 6.75 -3.26
N LEU A 260 -6.20 6.38 -4.02
CA LEU A 260 -6.17 5.30 -5.00
C LEU A 260 -5.82 5.86 -6.39
N SER A 261 -5.32 4.99 -7.25
CA SER A 261 -5.23 5.25 -8.71
C SER A 261 -5.87 4.11 -9.48
N THR A 262 -6.61 4.44 -10.54
CA THR A 262 -7.19 3.45 -11.46
C THR A 262 -6.31 3.20 -12.69
N LEU A 263 -5.42 4.14 -13.00
CA LEU A 263 -4.59 4.13 -14.20
C LEU A 263 -3.19 3.55 -13.94
N THR A 264 -2.54 3.97 -12.86
CA THR A 264 -1.23 3.43 -12.44
C THR A 264 -1.43 2.11 -11.70
N HIS A 265 -0.65 1.09 -12.07
CA HIS A 265 -0.85 -0.27 -11.58
C HIS A 265 0.45 -1.03 -11.34
N SER A 266 0.40 -2.04 -10.45
CA SER A 266 1.53 -2.95 -10.22
C SER A 266 1.45 -4.12 -11.19
N LEU A 267 2.60 -4.45 -11.78
CA LEU A 267 2.81 -5.58 -12.68
C LEU A 267 3.10 -6.89 -11.93
N ARG A 268 3.42 -6.81 -10.64
CA ARG A 268 3.87 -7.97 -9.85
C ARG A 268 2.77 -9.04 -9.75
N PRO A 269 3.03 -10.27 -10.23
CA PRO A 269 2.06 -11.34 -10.19
C PRO A 269 1.97 -12.00 -8.81
N TYR A 270 0.74 -12.29 -8.37
CA TYR A 270 0.46 -13.09 -7.18
C TYR A 270 -0.43 -14.29 -7.54
N ASN A 271 0.07 -15.15 -8.43
CA ASN A 271 -0.72 -16.20 -9.08
C ASN A 271 -1.25 -17.30 -8.14
N SER A 272 -0.78 -17.38 -6.88
CA SER A 272 -1.14 -18.45 -5.95
C SER A 272 -1.51 -17.93 -4.57
N LEU A 273 -2.27 -18.73 -3.82
CA LEU A 273 -2.52 -18.47 -2.41
C LEU A 273 -1.21 -18.34 -1.63
N LYS A 274 -0.22 -19.22 -1.90
CA LYS A 274 1.08 -19.22 -1.21
C LYS A 274 1.81 -17.88 -1.38
N THR A 275 1.86 -17.34 -2.60
CA THR A 275 2.53 -16.06 -2.86
C THR A 275 1.89 -14.89 -2.11
N ILE A 276 0.55 -14.86 -2.03
CA ILE A 276 -0.17 -13.83 -1.26
C ILE A 276 0.01 -14.06 0.24
N TRP A 277 -0.05 -15.31 0.67
CA TRP A 277 0.15 -15.71 2.06
C TRP A 277 1.52 -15.29 2.58
N ASP A 278 2.59 -15.61 1.84
CA ASP A 278 3.96 -15.24 2.21
C ASP A 278 4.15 -13.72 2.24
N MET A 279 3.52 -12.98 1.32
CA MET A 279 3.53 -11.51 1.33
C MET A 279 2.90 -10.96 2.62
N VAL A 280 1.71 -11.44 3.01
CA VAL A 280 1.00 -10.97 4.22
C VAL A 280 1.70 -11.43 5.49
N ALA A 281 2.09 -12.71 5.56
CA ALA A 281 2.75 -13.29 6.73
C ALA A 281 4.13 -12.66 7.01
N ARG A 282 4.76 -12.01 6.02
CA ARG A 282 6.00 -11.27 6.23
C ARG A 282 5.83 -10.03 7.10
N THR A 283 4.70 -9.33 7.02
CA THR A 283 4.53 -8.00 7.63
C THR A 283 3.39 -7.91 8.65
N ALA A 284 2.46 -8.88 8.69
CA ALA A 284 1.28 -8.81 9.54
C ALA A 284 1.60 -8.68 11.05
N TYR A 285 2.55 -9.45 11.59
CA TYR A 285 2.90 -9.33 13.02
C TYR A 285 3.76 -8.09 13.31
N THR A 286 4.56 -7.65 12.33
CA THR A 286 5.28 -6.37 12.39
C THR A 286 4.30 -5.20 12.53
N GLN A 287 3.18 -5.24 11.79
CA GLN A 287 2.11 -4.24 11.89
C GLN A 287 1.50 -4.17 13.29
N LEU A 288 1.53 -5.27 14.03
CA LEU A 288 1.09 -5.36 15.42
C LEU A 288 2.21 -5.08 16.43
N ASN A 289 3.32 -4.49 15.97
CA ASN A 289 4.50 -4.17 16.77
C ASN A 289 5.03 -5.36 17.58
N TYR A 290 4.88 -6.59 17.05
CA TYR A 290 5.25 -7.83 17.74
C TYR A 290 4.59 -7.98 19.12
N SER A 291 3.41 -7.37 19.33
CA SER A 291 2.70 -7.42 20.61
C SER A 291 1.72 -8.62 20.64
N PRO A 292 1.88 -9.58 21.57
CA PRO A 292 0.94 -10.68 21.75
C PRO A 292 -0.48 -10.19 22.11
N LEU A 293 -0.60 -9.06 22.80
CA LEU A 293 -1.89 -8.49 23.17
C LEU A 293 -2.62 -7.92 21.94
N LEU A 294 -1.90 -7.20 21.07
CA LEU A 294 -2.46 -6.71 19.81
C LEU A 294 -2.81 -7.87 18.87
N LEU A 295 -1.99 -8.93 18.85
CA LEU A 295 -2.32 -10.18 18.16
C LEU A 295 -3.64 -10.75 18.66
N LEU A 296 -3.75 -11.06 19.96
CA LEU A 296 -4.99 -11.61 20.53
C LEU A 296 -6.19 -10.70 20.24
N GLY A 297 -6.06 -9.39 20.44
CA GLY A 297 -7.10 -8.41 20.14
C GLY A 297 -7.51 -8.43 18.66
N SER A 298 -6.57 -8.51 17.74
CA SER A 298 -6.85 -8.63 16.29
C SER A 298 -7.55 -9.94 15.94
N LEU A 299 -7.14 -11.08 16.52
CA LEU A 299 -7.77 -12.38 16.27
C LEU A 299 -9.22 -12.40 16.77
N LEU A 300 -9.44 -11.91 18.00
CA LEU A 300 -10.78 -11.78 18.59
C LEU A 300 -11.64 -10.79 17.79
N GLY A 301 -11.08 -9.64 17.42
CA GLY A 301 -11.77 -8.63 16.63
C GLY A 301 -12.15 -9.13 15.23
N MET A 302 -11.25 -9.82 14.53
CA MET A 302 -11.52 -10.41 13.22
C MET A 302 -12.59 -11.50 13.31
N THR A 303 -12.51 -12.36 14.32
CA THR A 303 -13.51 -13.40 14.58
C THR A 303 -14.88 -12.78 14.84
N LEU A 304 -14.95 -11.82 15.76
CA LEU A 304 -16.17 -11.13 16.15
C LEU A 304 -16.83 -10.40 14.98
N VAL A 305 -16.06 -9.63 14.21
CA VAL A 305 -16.60 -8.72 13.20
C VAL A 305 -16.96 -9.44 11.90
N TYR A 306 -16.24 -10.51 11.53
CA TYR A 306 -16.40 -11.16 10.23
C TYR A 306 -16.93 -12.60 10.30
N LEU A 307 -16.59 -13.36 11.33
CA LEU A 307 -16.95 -14.79 11.41
C LEU A 307 -18.21 -15.06 12.24
N ILE A 308 -18.46 -14.26 13.30
CA ILE A 308 -19.66 -14.43 14.12
C ILE A 308 -20.95 -14.26 13.31
N PRO A 309 -21.13 -13.26 12.42
CA PRO A 309 -22.40 -13.10 11.70
C PRO A 309 -22.81 -14.32 10.86
N PRO A 310 -22.00 -14.90 9.95
CA PRO A 310 -22.42 -16.10 9.22
C PRO A 310 -22.66 -17.31 10.13
N LEU A 311 -21.85 -17.49 11.19
CA LEU A 311 -22.07 -18.56 12.17
C LEU A 311 -23.37 -18.37 12.95
N ALA A 312 -23.71 -17.14 13.33
CA ALA A 312 -24.92 -16.80 14.05
C ALA A 312 -26.18 -17.00 13.21
N ILE A 313 -26.13 -16.80 11.88
CA ILE A 313 -27.24 -17.16 10.99
C ILE A 313 -27.53 -18.67 11.08
N ILE A 314 -26.49 -19.50 10.97
CA ILE A 314 -26.62 -20.97 11.04
C ILE A 314 -27.17 -21.39 12.41
N LEU A 315 -26.57 -20.91 13.50
CA LEU A 315 -27.01 -21.24 14.85
C LEU A 315 -28.42 -20.72 15.15
N GLY A 316 -28.77 -19.54 14.64
CA GLY A 316 -30.11 -18.97 14.76
C GLY A 316 -31.17 -19.85 14.11
N LEU A 317 -30.88 -20.43 12.94
CA LEU A 317 -31.77 -21.41 12.28
C LEU A 317 -31.90 -22.69 13.10
N VAL A 318 -30.79 -23.23 13.61
CA VAL A 318 -30.78 -24.46 14.44
C VAL A 318 -31.60 -24.29 15.73
N PHE A 319 -31.49 -23.13 16.39
CA PHE A 319 -32.21 -22.84 17.63
C PHE A 319 -33.58 -22.16 17.43
N GLY A 320 -34.02 -21.95 16.18
CA GLY A 320 -35.29 -21.29 15.88
C GLY A 320 -35.40 -19.84 16.37
N ASN A 321 -34.29 -19.12 16.51
CA ASN A 321 -34.26 -17.76 17.05
C ASN A 321 -34.16 -16.69 15.94
N TRP A 322 -35.31 -16.14 15.56
CA TRP A 322 -35.41 -15.11 14.52
C TRP A 322 -34.66 -13.82 14.81
N THR A 323 -34.51 -13.44 16.08
CA THR A 323 -33.78 -12.20 16.43
C THR A 323 -32.29 -12.33 16.11
N ILE A 324 -31.70 -13.49 16.38
CA ILE A 324 -30.30 -13.78 16.02
C ILE A 324 -30.14 -13.80 14.50
N ILE A 325 -31.04 -14.49 13.78
CA ILE A 325 -31.00 -14.56 12.31
C ILE A 325 -31.06 -13.16 11.69
N LEU A 326 -32.00 -12.32 12.15
CA LEU A 326 -32.19 -10.98 11.61
C LEU A 326 -30.97 -10.09 11.88
N ALA A 327 -30.49 -10.02 13.13
CA ALA A 327 -29.33 -9.21 13.49
C ALA A 327 -28.06 -9.66 12.74
N ALA A 328 -27.85 -10.97 12.62
CA ALA A 328 -26.71 -11.53 11.91
C ALA A 328 -26.77 -11.28 10.40
N SER A 329 -27.96 -11.40 9.80
CA SER A 329 -28.19 -11.13 8.38
C SER A 329 -27.97 -9.65 8.04
N ILE A 330 -28.49 -8.73 8.87
CA ILE A 330 -28.23 -7.29 8.70
C ILE A 330 -26.73 -7.02 8.78
N THR A 331 -26.04 -7.59 9.78
CA THR A 331 -24.58 -7.41 9.94
C THR A 331 -23.81 -7.94 8.73
N TYR A 332 -24.20 -9.10 8.19
CA TYR A 332 -23.62 -9.69 7.00
C TYR A 332 -23.84 -8.84 5.75
N LEU A 333 -25.02 -8.22 5.60
CA LEU A 333 -25.31 -7.30 4.51
C LEU A 333 -24.52 -5.98 4.66
N LEU A 334 -24.36 -5.45 5.88
CA LEU A 334 -23.58 -4.24 6.14
C LEU A 334 -22.09 -4.44 5.78
N MET A 335 -21.50 -5.57 6.16
CA MET A 335 -20.10 -5.87 5.80
C MET A 335 -19.92 -6.06 4.29
N THR A 336 -20.90 -6.70 3.63
CA THR A 336 -20.89 -6.90 2.18
C THR A 336 -21.02 -5.54 1.47
N PHE A 337 -21.92 -4.68 1.94
CA PHE A 337 -22.11 -3.32 1.43
C PHE A 337 -20.84 -2.48 1.58
N ALA A 338 -20.18 -2.55 2.73
CA ALA A 338 -18.91 -1.84 2.96
C ALA A 338 -17.81 -2.31 2.00
N TYR A 339 -17.77 -3.60 1.68
CA TYR A 339 -16.72 -4.17 0.83
C TYR A 339 -17.01 -4.01 -0.67
N PHE A 340 -18.27 -3.80 -1.06
CA PHE A 340 -18.66 -3.71 -2.46
C PHE A 340 -17.93 -2.63 -3.29
N PRO A 341 -17.65 -1.41 -2.79
CA PRO A 341 -16.96 -0.38 -3.57
C PRO A 341 -15.57 -0.79 -4.03
N ILE A 342 -14.79 -1.49 -3.19
CA ILE A 342 -13.44 -1.93 -3.59
C ILE A 342 -13.49 -3.08 -4.60
N ILE A 343 -14.49 -3.97 -4.50
CA ILE A 343 -14.76 -5.00 -5.50
C ILE A 343 -15.06 -4.37 -6.86
N ARG A 344 -15.88 -3.31 -6.87
CA ARG A 344 -16.18 -2.54 -8.10
C ARG A 344 -14.95 -1.80 -8.63
N PHE A 345 -14.13 -1.21 -7.75
CA PHE A 345 -12.88 -0.55 -8.12
C PHE A 345 -11.92 -1.51 -8.85
N TYR A 346 -11.80 -2.74 -8.35
CA TYR A 346 -11.01 -3.80 -8.99
C TYR A 346 -11.71 -4.48 -10.18
N LYS A 347 -12.93 -4.09 -10.53
CA LYS A 347 -13.76 -4.69 -11.60
C LYS A 347 -13.98 -6.21 -11.41
N CYS A 348 -13.97 -6.67 -10.16
CA CYS A 348 -14.27 -8.08 -9.83
C CYS A 348 -15.78 -8.34 -9.88
N SER A 349 -16.17 -9.63 -9.99
CA SER A 349 -17.59 -10.00 -9.89
C SER A 349 -18.17 -9.57 -8.53
N PRO A 350 -19.38 -8.97 -8.49
CA PRO A 350 -20.08 -8.62 -7.26
C PRO A 350 -20.18 -9.76 -6.23
N THR A 351 -20.18 -11.01 -6.69
CA THR A 351 -20.26 -12.21 -5.83
C THR A 351 -19.08 -12.32 -4.85
N PHE A 352 -17.92 -11.74 -5.17
CA PHE A 352 -16.77 -11.71 -4.26
C PHE A 352 -17.04 -10.88 -3.01
N ALA A 353 -17.96 -9.91 -3.04
CA ALA A 353 -18.28 -9.09 -1.87
C ALA A 353 -18.83 -9.95 -0.71
N PHE A 354 -19.60 -11.00 -1.02
CA PHE A 354 -20.15 -11.94 -0.04
C PHE A 354 -19.09 -12.88 0.56
N ARG A 355 -17.89 -12.97 -0.04
CA ARG A 355 -16.84 -13.88 0.43
C ARG A 355 -15.98 -13.27 1.54
N LEU A 356 -16.30 -12.05 2.00
CA LEU A 356 -15.50 -11.34 3.00
C LEU A 356 -15.23 -12.13 4.28
N PRO A 357 -16.17 -12.93 4.84
CA PRO A 357 -15.84 -13.77 6.01
C PRO A 357 -14.78 -14.83 5.74
N ILE A 358 -14.85 -15.50 4.57
CA ILE A 358 -13.84 -16.50 4.17
C ILE A 358 -12.49 -15.82 4.00
N ILE A 359 -12.48 -14.63 3.39
CA ILE A 359 -11.26 -13.83 3.23
C ILE A 359 -10.70 -13.43 4.61
N ALA A 360 -11.55 -12.96 5.52
CA ALA A 360 -11.16 -12.59 6.88
C ALA A 360 -10.54 -13.76 7.65
N PHE A 361 -11.09 -14.98 7.49
CA PHE A 361 -10.49 -16.19 8.04
C PHE A 361 -9.08 -16.46 7.50
N LEU A 362 -8.86 -16.30 6.19
CA LEU A 362 -7.55 -16.47 5.56
C LEU A 362 -6.55 -15.42 6.07
N TYR A 363 -6.92 -14.14 6.12
CA TYR A 363 -6.06 -13.07 6.67
C TYR A 363 -5.75 -13.25 8.15
N THR A 364 -6.72 -13.74 8.93
CA THR A 364 -6.52 -14.09 10.35
C THR A 364 -5.48 -15.21 10.47
N SER A 365 -5.59 -16.24 9.62
CA SER A 365 -4.64 -17.37 9.59
C SER A 365 -3.24 -16.94 9.15
N MET A 366 -3.12 -16.07 8.16
CA MET A 366 -1.84 -15.46 7.74
C MET A 366 -1.21 -14.62 8.85
N THR A 367 -2.01 -13.94 9.66
CA THR A 367 -1.54 -13.15 10.80
C THR A 367 -1.00 -14.04 11.92
N ILE A 368 -1.65 -15.18 12.20
CA ILE A 368 -1.14 -16.21 13.12
C ILE A 368 0.18 -16.76 12.60
N ASP A 369 0.24 -17.15 11.32
CA ASP A 369 1.47 -17.66 10.70
C ASP A 369 2.62 -16.64 10.76
N SER A 370 2.34 -15.36 10.57
CA SER A 370 3.32 -14.27 10.76
C SER A 370 3.95 -14.29 12.16
N ALA A 371 3.13 -14.43 13.20
CA ALA A 371 3.60 -14.50 14.59
C ALA A 371 4.41 -15.78 14.85
N LEU A 372 3.96 -16.93 14.34
CA LEU A 372 4.67 -18.20 14.44
C LEU A 372 6.05 -18.13 13.76
N ARG A 373 6.12 -17.59 12.54
CA ARG A 373 7.40 -17.39 11.82
C ARG A 373 8.34 -16.49 12.60
N HIS A 374 7.84 -15.43 13.24
CA HIS A 374 8.64 -14.56 14.08
C HIS A 374 9.22 -15.29 15.29
N TRP A 375 8.39 -16.04 16.03
CA TRP A 375 8.85 -16.82 17.19
C TRP A 375 9.82 -17.95 16.82
N GLN A 376 9.75 -18.45 15.58
CA GLN A 376 10.72 -19.41 15.02
C GLN A 376 12.01 -18.75 14.48
N GLY A 377 12.17 -17.43 14.58
CA GLY A 377 13.35 -16.72 14.06
C GLY A 377 13.38 -16.55 12.53
N LYS A 378 12.27 -16.78 11.82
CA LYS A 378 12.15 -16.67 10.35
C LYS A 378 11.51 -15.34 9.90
N GLY A 379 11.37 -14.37 10.80
CA GLY A 379 10.75 -13.07 10.50
C GLY A 379 11.64 -12.14 9.66
N GLY A 380 11.04 -11.35 8.76
CA GLY A 380 11.72 -10.21 8.12
C GLY A 380 12.41 -10.48 6.77
N LEU A 381 12.20 -11.61 6.10
CA LEU A 381 12.83 -11.90 4.80
C LEU A 381 12.38 -10.92 3.70
N TRP A 382 13.30 -10.15 3.11
CA TRP A 382 13.06 -9.40 1.87
C TRP A 382 13.96 -9.95 0.76
N LYS A 383 13.35 -10.49 -0.31
CA LYS A 383 14.03 -11.02 -1.50
C LYS A 383 15.29 -11.87 -1.19
N GLY A 384 15.17 -12.75 -0.19
CA GLY A 384 16.24 -13.67 0.21
C GLY A 384 17.25 -13.14 1.24
N ARG A 385 17.19 -11.85 1.64
CA ARG A 385 18.01 -11.33 2.76
C ARG A 385 17.26 -11.49 4.09
N THR A 386 17.90 -12.15 5.06
CA THR A 386 17.51 -12.10 6.48
C THR A 386 18.15 -10.88 7.12
N TYR A 387 17.36 -9.98 7.69
CA TYR A 387 17.89 -8.88 8.49
C TYR A 387 18.32 -9.42 9.85
N VAL A 388 19.63 -9.65 10.03
CA VAL A 388 20.19 -9.93 11.35
C VAL A 388 20.13 -8.63 12.15
N LYS A 389 19.43 -8.64 13.28
CA LYS A 389 19.36 -7.50 14.22
C LYS A 389 20.73 -7.24 14.84
#